data_AF-A0A356P8I6-F1
#
_entry.id   AF-A0A356P8I6-F1
#
_cell.length_a   1.000
_cell.length_b   1.000
_cell.length_c   1.000
_cell.angle_alpha   90.00
_cell.angle_beta   90.00
_cell.angle_gamma   90.00
#
_symmetry.space_group_name_H-M   'P 1'
#
loop_
_entity.id
_entity.type
_entity.pdbx_description
1 polymer ?
#
loop_
_entity_poly.entity_id
_entity_poly.type
_entity_poly.pdbx_seq_one_letter_code
_entity_poly.pdbx_strand_id
1 'polypeptide(L)'
;MGNVTDVSPIWYWLVFFAYIAFLIGVGLNAYKKQKSIGNAEEESNDYWITGRSQPAYMVGMSVASGWMLIGMITWMTWATYDLGLSGLWVVAIPWFLSNIWQFLMARPLRRIKAISQCQMLEKRFGLPARILSAPINIFSYTIWSAAELYAASLIMAPALHISIEAMIIIYAIPIAMYMWMGGFRSVINANIVQFFMGTIILLVTSIAIFLTANGIASAHGTTIWGMLQAQPIVNSLAYPVDAAKNSTSFFAFVSLSFPLIVMLGLVPGWAAAEDFWLKAQAARTTREARLGSLYSILFNTVIIVIPAAIIGILGLIVRGLAGEHVGLALGF
;
A
#
# COMPACT_ATOMS: atom_id res chain seq x y z
N MET A 1 26.86 -4.31 -23.80
CA MET A 1 26.76 -4.42 -22.33
C MET A 1 27.55 -3.26 -21.74
N GLY A 2 26.88 -2.14 -21.44
CA GLY A 2 27.46 -1.13 -20.57
C GLY A 2 27.32 -1.65 -19.14
N ASN A 3 28.42 -1.63 -18.37
CA ASN A 3 28.39 -1.91 -16.94
C ASN A 3 27.31 -1.03 -16.30
N VAL A 4 26.17 -1.60 -15.94
CA VAL A 4 25.39 -1.06 -14.84
C VAL A 4 26.35 -1.20 -13.66
N THR A 5 26.87 -0.09 -13.18
CA THR A 5 27.72 -0.10 -11.98
C THR A 5 26.84 -0.62 -10.86
N ASP A 6 26.95 -1.92 -10.56
CA ASP A 6 26.27 -2.51 -9.42
C ASP A 6 26.64 -1.65 -8.21
N VAL A 7 25.62 -1.03 -7.61
CA VAL A 7 25.81 -0.23 -6.42
C VAL A 7 26.37 -1.18 -5.37
N SER A 8 27.56 -0.89 -4.84
CA SER A 8 28.20 -1.78 -3.88
C SER A 8 27.21 -2.12 -2.74
N PRO A 9 27.08 -3.41 -2.33
CA PRO A 9 26.20 -3.85 -1.25
C PRO A 9 26.31 -3.02 0.04
N ILE A 10 27.49 -2.43 0.28
CA ILE A 10 27.75 -1.53 1.41
C ILE A 10 26.79 -0.34 1.47
N TRP A 11 26.39 0.23 0.33
CA TRP A 11 25.49 1.39 0.30
C TRP A 11 24.08 1.02 0.69
N TYR A 12 23.59 -0.16 0.28
CA TYR A 12 22.30 -0.67 0.72
C TYR A 12 22.28 -0.89 2.23
N TRP A 13 23.34 -1.49 2.80
CA TRP A 13 23.47 -1.65 4.24
C TRP A 13 23.52 -0.31 4.99
N LEU A 14 24.29 0.67 4.49
CA LEU A 14 24.40 1.98 5.11
C LEU A 14 23.05 2.71 5.15
N VAL A 15 22.33 2.76 4.01
CA VAL A 15 21.01 3.38 3.94
C VAL A 15 20.02 2.64 4.84
N PHE A 16 20.07 1.31 4.85
CA PHE A 16 19.19 0.48 5.65
C PHE A 16 19.41 0.68 7.16
N PHE A 17 20.65 0.62 7.65
CA PHE A 17 20.95 0.84 9.07
C PHE A 17 20.71 2.29 9.50
N ALA A 18 20.96 3.27 8.62
CA ALA A 18 20.60 4.66 8.87
C ALA A 18 19.08 4.82 9.04
N TYR A 19 18.29 4.16 8.19
CA TYR A 19 16.82 4.15 8.30
C TYR A 19 16.34 3.45 9.58
N ILE A 20 16.92 2.30 9.95
CA ILE A 20 16.63 1.64 11.23
C ILE A 20 16.93 2.55 12.42
N ALA A 21 18.12 3.14 12.45
CA ALA A 21 18.53 4.04 13.54
C ALA A 21 17.56 5.22 13.67
N PHE A 22 17.12 5.77 12.53
CA PHE A 22 16.10 6.80 12.47
C PHE A 22 14.76 6.32 13.05
N LEU A 23 14.25 5.15 12.66
CA LEU A 23 12.99 4.60 13.18
C LEU A 23 13.05 4.31 14.68
N ILE A 24 14.17 3.77 15.16
CA ILE A 24 14.39 3.57 16.60
C ILE A 24 14.41 4.92 17.32
N GLY A 25 15.02 5.96 16.74
CA GLY A 25 14.99 7.32 17.26
C GLY A 25 13.56 7.88 17.37
N VAL A 26 12.72 7.64 16.36
CA VAL A 26 11.29 7.99 16.39
C VAL A 26 10.56 7.25 17.52
N GLY A 27 10.84 5.96 17.69
CA GLY A 27 10.29 5.13 18.77
C GLY A 27 10.71 5.59 20.16
N LEU A 28 11.99 5.92 20.34
CA LEU A 28 12.52 6.47 21.59
C LEU A 28 11.89 7.82 21.95
N ASN A 29 11.68 8.70 20.98
CA ASN A 29 11.02 9.98 21.21
C ASN A 29 9.54 9.79 21.62
N ALA A 30 8.83 8.88 20.95
CA ALA A 30 7.47 8.52 21.31
C ALA A 30 7.40 7.90 22.73
N TYR A 31 8.33 6.99 23.07
CA TYR A 31 8.44 6.38 24.39
C TYR A 31 8.67 7.40 25.50
N LYS A 32 9.62 8.34 25.30
CA LYS A 32 9.88 9.42 26.28
C LYS A 32 8.62 10.26 26.54
N LYS A 33 7.88 10.59 25.48
CA LYS A 33 6.62 11.33 25.60
C LYS A 33 5.56 10.52 26.33
N GLN A 34 5.40 9.24 26.00
CA GLN A 34 4.47 8.35 26.69
C GLN A 34 4.78 8.24 28.19
N LYS A 35 6.06 8.00 28.55
CA LYS A 35 6.50 7.88 29.96
C LYS A 35 6.49 9.18 30.75
N SER A 36 6.36 10.33 30.09
CA SER A 36 6.17 11.60 30.77
C SER A 36 4.75 11.79 31.33
N ILE A 37 3.81 10.92 30.96
CA ILE A 37 2.42 10.96 31.43
C ILE A 37 2.34 10.37 32.84
N GLY A 38 1.89 11.17 33.81
CA GLY A 38 1.85 10.77 35.22
C GLY A 38 0.72 9.82 35.60
N ASN A 39 -0.29 9.63 34.73
CA ASN A 39 -1.45 8.77 34.99
C ASN A 39 -1.39 7.50 34.11
N ALA A 40 -1.48 6.33 34.74
CA ALA A 40 -1.41 5.02 34.08
C ALA A 40 -2.54 4.77 33.05
N GLU A 41 -3.75 5.31 33.29
CA GLU A 41 -4.86 5.19 32.34
C GLU A 41 -4.60 6.04 31.08
N GLU A 42 -4.08 7.25 31.28
CA GLU A 42 -3.71 8.14 30.18
C GLU A 42 -2.51 7.59 29.40
N GLU A 43 -1.54 6.97 30.09
CA GLU A 43 -0.41 6.28 29.47
C GLU A 43 -0.88 5.12 28.58
N SER A 44 -1.80 4.29 29.07
CA SER A 44 -2.40 3.19 28.30
C SER A 44 -3.16 3.70 27.07
N ASN A 45 -3.94 4.78 27.24
CA ASN A 45 -4.63 5.43 26.11
C ASN A 45 -3.65 6.05 25.11
N ASP A 46 -2.49 6.58 25.54
CA ASP A 46 -1.45 7.05 24.61
C ASP A 46 -0.80 5.88 23.86
N TYR A 47 -0.53 4.77 24.54
CA TYR A 47 0.06 3.59 23.92
C TYR A 47 -0.82 3.01 22.81
N TRP A 48 -2.12 2.84 23.04
CA TRP A 48 -3.01 2.17 22.07
C TRP A 48 -3.62 3.10 21.03
N ILE A 49 -3.94 4.35 21.39
CA ILE A 49 -4.67 5.30 20.52
C ILE A 49 -4.07 6.71 20.51
N THR A 50 -2.85 6.89 21.01
CA THR A 50 -2.14 8.18 21.08
C THR A 50 -2.91 9.29 21.81
N GLY A 51 -3.71 8.91 22.81
CA GLY A 51 -4.49 9.85 23.60
C GLY A 51 -5.53 10.61 22.77
N ARG A 52 -5.88 10.09 21.58
CA ARG A 52 -6.75 10.75 20.60
C ARG A 52 -6.26 12.17 20.28
N SER A 53 -4.98 12.32 19.98
CA SER A 53 -4.34 13.63 19.80
C SER A 53 -3.94 13.94 18.36
N GLN A 54 -4.28 13.08 17.39
CA GLN A 54 -3.79 13.22 16.02
C GLN A 54 -4.64 14.18 15.18
N PRO A 55 -4.02 15.12 14.46
CA PRO A 55 -4.70 15.92 13.46
C PRO A 55 -5.02 15.09 12.20
N ALA A 56 -6.00 15.55 11.42
CA ALA A 56 -6.53 14.88 10.25
C ALA A 56 -5.45 14.50 9.23
N TYR A 57 -4.50 15.39 8.94
CA TYR A 57 -3.46 15.13 7.95
C TYR A 57 -2.56 13.95 8.35
N MET A 58 -2.21 13.82 9.64
CA MET A 58 -1.44 12.67 10.15
C MET A 58 -2.24 11.38 10.07
N VAL A 59 -3.55 11.43 10.34
CA VAL A 59 -4.43 10.27 10.17
C VAL A 59 -4.47 9.86 8.69
N GLY A 60 -4.66 10.80 7.78
CA GLY A 60 -4.70 10.54 6.34
C GLY A 60 -3.41 9.95 5.79
N MET A 61 -2.25 10.55 6.11
CA MET A 61 -0.95 10.03 5.70
C MET A 61 -0.66 8.66 6.31
N SER A 62 -1.04 8.45 7.58
CA SER A 62 -0.84 7.16 8.26
C SER A 62 -1.71 6.06 7.65
N VAL A 63 -2.96 6.35 7.28
CA VAL A 63 -3.80 5.39 6.53
C VAL A 63 -3.15 5.12 5.18
N ALA A 64 -2.80 6.17 4.43
CA ALA A 64 -2.25 6.01 3.08
C ALA A 64 -0.94 5.20 3.06
N SER A 65 -0.01 5.48 3.97
CA SER A 65 1.23 4.70 4.12
C SER A 65 0.97 3.22 4.35
N GLY A 66 -0.11 2.87 5.06
CA GLY A 66 -0.47 1.46 5.29
C GLY A 66 -0.87 0.71 4.02
N TRP A 67 -1.23 1.45 2.95
CA TRP A 67 -1.53 0.88 1.63
C TRP A 67 -0.36 0.96 0.66
N MET A 68 0.75 1.60 1.04
CA MET A 68 2.00 1.65 0.25
C MET A 68 2.82 0.37 0.42
N LEU A 69 2.15 -0.77 0.28
CA LEU A 69 2.72 -2.09 0.40
C LEU A 69 3.31 -2.52 -0.93
N ILE A 70 4.45 -3.21 -0.89
CA ILE A 70 5.11 -3.74 -2.09
C ILE A 70 4.13 -4.66 -2.83
N GLY A 71 3.42 -5.53 -2.11
CA GLY A 71 2.41 -6.41 -2.68
C GLY A 71 1.30 -5.64 -3.40
N MET A 72 0.73 -4.61 -2.75
CA MET A 72 -0.36 -3.82 -3.33
C MET A 72 0.06 -3.00 -4.55
N ILE A 73 1.22 -2.33 -4.48
CA ILE A 73 1.75 -1.54 -5.60
C ILE A 73 2.07 -2.45 -6.78
N THR A 74 2.71 -3.60 -6.53
CA THR A 74 3.03 -4.57 -7.57
C THR A 74 1.77 -5.16 -8.19
N TRP A 75 0.74 -5.48 -7.38
CA TRP A 75 -0.52 -6.01 -7.89
C TRP A 75 -1.29 -5.01 -8.74
N MET A 76 -1.32 -3.73 -8.35
CA MET A 76 -1.92 -2.66 -9.16
C MET A 76 -1.19 -2.47 -10.49
N THR A 77 0.14 -2.46 -10.43
CA THR A 77 1.01 -2.31 -11.60
C THR A 77 0.80 -3.49 -12.55
N TRP A 78 0.80 -4.72 -12.02
CA TRP A 78 0.51 -5.93 -12.77
C TRP A 78 -0.88 -5.89 -13.42
N ALA A 79 -1.93 -5.54 -12.67
CA ALA A 79 -3.29 -5.55 -13.17
C ALA A 79 -3.44 -4.62 -14.40
N THR A 80 -2.82 -3.45 -14.35
CA THR A 80 -2.89 -2.47 -15.43
C THR A 80 -1.90 -2.72 -16.57
N TYR A 81 -0.81 -3.42 -16.29
CA TYR A 81 0.11 -3.94 -17.31
C TYR A 81 -0.53 -5.09 -18.10
N ASP A 82 -1.16 -6.07 -17.46
CA ASP A 82 -1.71 -7.24 -18.14
C ASP A 82 -3.08 -6.97 -18.80
N LEU A 83 -3.91 -6.12 -18.20
CA LEU A 83 -5.30 -5.86 -18.64
C LEU A 83 -5.50 -4.47 -19.25
N GLY A 84 -4.44 -3.66 -19.36
CA GLY A 84 -4.55 -2.25 -19.76
C GLY A 84 -5.43 -1.45 -18.79
N LEU A 85 -6.18 -0.47 -19.32
CA LEU A 85 -7.09 0.36 -18.52
C LEU A 85 -8.21 -0.44 -17.83
N SER A 86 -8.58 -1.61 -18.35
CA SER A 86 -9.57 -2.46 -17.69
C SER A 86 -9.04 -3.04 -16.36
N GLY A 87 -7.73 -3.15 -16.18
CA GLY A 87 -7.10 -3.58 -14.93
C GLY A 87 -7.49 -2.76 -13.70
N LEU A 88 -7.94 -1.51 -13.90
CA LEU A 88 -8.44 -0.65 -12.83
C LEU A 88 -9.67 -1.27 -12.12
N TRP A 89 -10.46 -2.09 -12.80
CA TRP A 89 -11.58 -2.80 -12.20
C TRP A 89 -11.17 -3.93 -11.25
N VAL A 90 -9.93 -4.40 -11.33
CA VAL A 90 -9.40 -5.48 -10.48
C VAL A 90 -9.05 -4.97 -9.09
N VAL A 91 -8.42 -3.79 -9.01
CA VAL A 91 -7.83 -3.30 -7.76
C VAL A 91 -8.27 -1.87 -7.46
N ALA A 92 -8.08 -0.93 -8.40
CA ALA A 92 -8.26 0.51 -8.15
C ALA A 92 -9.69 0.89 -7.78
N ILE A 93 -10.67 0.41 -8.54
CA ILE A 93 -12.07 0.76 -8.34
C ILE A 93 -12.63 0.11 -7.06
N PRO A 94 -12.45 -1.20 -6.81
CA PRO A 94 -12.84 -1.78 -5.52
C PRO A 94 -12.22 -1.04 -4.33
N TRP A 95 -10.93 -0.70 -4.44
CA TRP A 95 -10.21 0.01 -3.39
C TRP A 95 -10.78 1.41 -3.13
N PHE A 96 -11.08 2.15 -4.19
CA PHE A 96 -11.68 3.49 -4.10
C PHE A 96 -13.07 3.45 -3.45
N LEU A 97 -13.90 2.47 -3.83
CA LEU A 97 -15.22 2.26 -3.22
C LEU A 97 -15.12 1.92 -1.74
N SER A 98 -14.17 1.07 -1.35
CA SER A 98 -13.91 0.77 0.06
C SER A 98 -13.59 2.05 0.83
N ASN A 99 -12.73 2.93 0.32
CA ASN A 99 -12.36 4.18 0.99
C ASN A 99 -13.54 5.17 1.13
N ILE A 100 -14.44 5.23 0.15
CA ILE A 100 -15.69 5.99 0.28
C ILE A 100 -16.50 5.44 1.45
N TRP A 101 -16.62 4.11 1.57
CA TRP A 101 -17.29 3.50 2.71
C TRP A 101 -16.63 3.87 4.05
N GLN A 102 -15.29 3.82 4.12
CA GLN A 102 -14.54 4.22 5.32
C GLN A 102 -14.85 5.67 5.73
N PHE A 103 -14.91 6.58 4.75
CA PHE A 103 -15.27 7.98 4.98
C PHE A 103 -16.69 8.15 5.55
N LEU A 104 -17.66 7.43 4.98
CA LEU A 104 -19.04 7.42 5.48
C LEU A 104 -19.12 6.86 6.90
N MET A 105 -18.33 5.82 7.19
CA MET A 105 -18.31 5.12 8.47
C MET A 105 -17.41 5.77 9.53
N ALA A 106 -16.54 6.73 9.18
CA ALA A 106 -15.63 7.38 10.12
C ALA A 106 -16.35 7.98 11.34
N ARG A 107 -17.52 8.60 11.14
CA ARG A 107 -18.33 9.18 12.23
C ARG A 107 -18.97 8.12 13.12
N PRO A 108 -19.77 7.16 12.60
CA PRO A 108 -20.40 6.15 13.45
C PRO A 108 -19.38 5.27 14.16
N LEU A 109 -18.30 4.86 13.50
CA LEU A 109 -17.27 4.00 14.11
C LEU A 109 -16.53 4.73 15.24
N ARG A 110 -16.16 6.01 15.06
CA ARG A 110 -15.45 6.77 16.12
C ARG A 110 -16.31 6.99 17.38
N ARG A 111 -17.64 7.01 17.25
CA ARG A 111 -18.53 7.11 18.42
C ARG A 111 -18.40 5.89 19.34
N ILE A 112 -18.06 4.74 18.78
CA ILE A 112 -17.75 3.54 19.55
C ILE A 112 -16.32 3.71 20.07
N LYS A 113 -16.17 4.09 21.33
CA LYS A 113 -14.85 4.29 21.95
C LYS A 113 -14.17 2.94 22.13
N ALA A 114 -13.38 2.49 21.18
CA ALA A 114 -12.64 1.22 21.24
C ALA A 114 -11.18 1.43 20.82
N ILE A 115 -10.29 0.58 21.34
CA ILE A 115 -8.86 0.55 21.02
C ILE A 115 -8.50 -0.57 20.02
N SER A 116 -9.46 -1.41 19.64
CA SER A 116 -9.31 -2.43 18.59
C SER A 116 -10.65 -2.68 17.89
N GLN A 117 -10.60 -3.25 16.70
CA GLN A 117 -11.79 -3.64 15.95
C GLN A 117 -12.62 -4.69 16.69
N CYS A 118 -11.97 -5.66 17.34
CA CYS A 118 -12.67 -6.69 18.11
C CYS A 118 -13.41 -6.11 19.32
N GLN A 119 -12.82 -5.13 20.01
CA GLN A 119 -13.50 -4.42 21.11
C GLN A 119 -14.63 -3.52 20.57
N MET A 120 -14.49 -2.97 19.37
CA MET A 120 -15.58 -2.23 18.73
C MET A 120 -16.79 -3.14 18.45
N LEU A 121 -16.55 -4.35 17.95
CA LEU A 121 -17.59 -5.36 17.75
C LEU A 121 -18.22 -5.78 19.08
N GLU A 122 -17.42 -5.94 20.15
CA GLU A 122 -17.93 -6.19 21.50
C GLU A 122 -18.93 -5.15 21.95
N LYS A 123 -18.58 -3.86 21.81
CA LYS A 123 -19.42 -2.75 22.26
C LYS A 123 -20.71 -2.61 21.46
N ARG A 124 -20.75 -3.17 20.25
CA ARG A 124 -21.92 -3.10 19.37
C ARG A 124 -22.81 -4.34 19.44
N PHE A 125 -22.21 -5.53 19.56
CA PHE A 125 -22.88 -6.82 19.40
C PHE A 125 -22.70 -7.77 20.60
N GLY A 126 -21.94 -7.36 21.62
CA GLY A 126 -21.67 -8.15 22.83
C GLY A 126 -20.40 -9.00 22.77
N LEU A 127 -20.07 -9.62 23.90
CA LEU A 127 -18.87 -10.44 24.08
C LEU A 127 -18.69 -11.57 23.04
N PRO A 128 -19.74 -12.30 22.61
CA PRO A 128 -19.59 -13.35 21.61
C PRO A 128 -18.96 -12.86 20.29
N ALA A 129 -19.29 -11.63 19.86
CA ALA A 129 -18.72 -11.05 18.65
C ALA A 129 -17.21 -10.80 18.77
N ARG A 130 -16.72 -10.45 19.97
CA ARG A 130 -15.28 -10.31 20.22
C ARG A 130 -14.56 -11.64 20.24
N ILE A 131 -15.15 -12.64 20.90
CA ILE A 131 -14.57 -13.98 20.98
C ILE A 131 -14.45 -14.60 19.58
N LEU A 132 -15.44 -14.38 18.72
CA LEU A 132 -15.41 -14.85 17.33
C LEU A 132 -14.43 -14.05 16.45
N SER A 133 -14.44 -12.72 16.56
CA SER A 133 -13.64 -11.86 15.68
C SER A 133 -12.16 -11.81 16.04
N ALA A 134 -11.78 -11.91 17.32
CA ALA A 134 -10.39 -11.72 17.75
C ALA A 134 -9.42 -12.76 17.17
N PRO A 135 -9.69 -14.09 17.19
CA PRO A 135 -8.80 -15.07 16.60
C PRO A 135 -8.65 -14.89 15.08
N ILE A 136 -9.76 -14.61 14.38
CA ILE A 136 -9.78 -14.35 12.93
C ILE A 136 -8.93 -13.13 12.60
N ASN A 137 -9.05 -12.07 13.41
CA ASN A 137 -8.32 -10.83 13.20
C ASN A 137 -6.81 -11.01 13.43
N ILE A 138 -6.44 -11.66 14.54
CA ILE A 138 -5.03 -11.97 14.85
C ILE A 138 -4.43 -12.82 13.74
N PHE A 139 -5.10 -13.89 13.32
CA PHE A 139 -4.63 -14.77 12.26
C PHE A 139 -4.45 -14.03 10.93
N SER A 140 -5.46 -13.27 10.49
CA SER A 140 -5.44 -12.54 9.22
C SER A 140 -4.30 -11.52 9.17
N TYR A 141 -4.15 -10.67 10.20
CA TYR A 141 -3.09 -9.65 10.22
C TYR A 141 -1.70 -10.23 10.44
N THR A 142 -1.57 -11.37 11.13
CA THR A 142 -0.28 -12.07 11.27
C THR A 142 0.19 -12.61 9.93
N ILE A 143 -0.68 -13.30 9.18
CA ILE A 143 -0.35 -13.82 7.85
C ILE A 143 -0.07 -12.68 6.88
N TRP A 144 -0.88 -11.62 6.90
CA TRP A 144 -0.64 -10.47 6.04
C TRP A 144 0.72 -9.83 6.33
N SER A 145 1.05 -9.58 7.61
CA SER A 145 2.34 -9.01 7.98
C SER A 145 3.51 -9.92 7.58
N ALA A 146 3.36 -11.24 7.72
CA ALA A 146 4.36 -12.21 7.30
C ALA A 146 4.56 -12.20 5.77
N ALA A 147 3.47 -12.13 5.00
CA ALA A 147 3.52 -12.05 3.54
C ALA A 147 4.22 -10.77 3.05
N GLU A 148 3.98 -9.62 3.68
CA GLU A 148 4.65 -8.36 3.33
C GLU A 148 6.13 -8.36 3.70
N LEU A 149 6.50 -8.90 4.86
CA LEU A 149 7.91 -9.10 5.24
C LEU A 149 8.64 -10.04 4.26
N TYR A 150 7.97 -11.10 3.83
CA TYR A 150 8.50 -12.02 2.83
C TYR A 150 8.66 -11.33 1.47
N ALA A 151 7.65 -10.59 1.00
CA ALA A 151 7.72 -9.84 -0.26
C ALA A 151 8.84 -8.78 -0.27
N ALA A 152 9.01 -8.05 0.84
CA ALA A 152 10.12 -7.11 0.99
C ALA A 152 11.48 -7.82 0.96
N SER A 153 11.58 -8.98 1.62
CA SER A 153 12.81 -9.77 1.69
C SER A 153 13.19 -10.39 0.35
N LEU A 154 12.20 -10.79 -0.46
CA LEU A 154 12.44 -11.27 -1.83
C LEU A 154 13.12 -10.23 -2.72
N ILE A 155 12.85 -8.94 -2.50
CA ILE A 155 13.44 -7.85 -3.27
C ILE A 155 14.85 -7.52 -2.75
N MET A 156 15.02 -7.46 -1.43
CA MET A 156 16.25 -6.92 -0.83
C MET A 156 17.32 -7.95 -0.51
N ALA A 157 16.97 -9.20 -0.24
CA ALA A 157 17.96 -10.25 0.06
C ALA A 157 18.95 -10.48 -1.10
N PRO A 158 18.54 -10.51 -2.39
CA PRO A 158 19.47 -10.64 -3.51
C PRO A 158 20.46 -9.48 -3.61
N ALA A 159 20.01 -8.24 -3.39
CA ALA A 159 20.86 -7.04 -3.44
C ALA A 159 21.91 -6.99 -2.32
N LEU A 160 21.65 -7.71 -1.22
CA LEU A 160 22.51 -7.77 -0.04
C LEU A 160 23.32 -9.08 0.05
N HIS A 161 23.10 -10.01 -0.88
CA HIS A 161 23.72 -11.33 -0.94
C HIS A 161 23.55 -12.16 0.36
N ILE A 162 22.34 -12.13 0.94
CA ILE A 162 21.97 -12.93 2.12
C ILE A 162 20.74 -13.79 1.85
N SER A 163 20.41 -14.71 2.77
CA SER A 163 19.19 -15.52 2.66
C SER A 163 17.93 -14.70 2.93
N ILE A 164 16.80 -15.13 2.37
CA ILE A 164 15.50 -14.49 2.58
C ILE A 164 15.11 -14.55 4.06
N GLU A 165 15.32 -15.70 4.70
CA GLU A 165 15.01 -15.92 6.12
C GLU A 165 15.80 -14.97 7.02
N ALA A 166 17.09 -14.76 6.73
CA ALA A 166 17.92 -13.79 7.44
C ALA A 166 17.37 -12.37 7.26
N MET A 167 16.97 -12.00 6.04
CA MET A 167 16.44 -10.66 5.76
C MET A 167 15.12 -10.39 6.48
N ILE A 168 14.23 -11.40 6.57
CA ILE A 168 12.97 -11.29 7.33
C ILE A 168 13.25 -10.94 8.79
N ILE A 169 14.21 -11.64 9.43
CA ILE A 169 14.59 -11.39 10.83
C ILE A 169 15.15 -9.97 10.99
N ILE A 170 16.01 -9.55 10.06
CA ILE A 170 16.63 -8.22 10.04
C ILE A 170 15.58 -7.12 9.87
N TYR A 171 14.52 -7.33 9.09
CA TYR A 171 13.38 -6.40 9.04
C TYR A 171 12.51 -6.43 10.30
N ALA A 172 12.19 -7.62 10.80
CA ALA A 172 11.22 -7.79 11.88
C ALA A 172 11.69 -7.19 13.21
N ILE A 173 12.98 -7.35 13.56
CA ILE A 173 13.50 -6.93 14.87
C ILE A 173 13.35 -5.41 15.09
N PRO A 174 13.88 -4.53 14.21
CA PRO A 174 13.73 -3.08 14.39
C PRO A 174 12.26 -2.63 14.40
N ILE A 175 11.43 -3.25 13.56
CA ILE A 175 10.00 -2.94 13.49
C ILE A 175 9.33 -3.25 14.83
N ALA A 176 9.54 -4.47 15.35
CA ALA A 176 9.01 -4.87 16.65
C ALA A 176 9.52 -3.95 17.78
N MET A 177 10.81 -3.60 17.76
CA MET A 177 11.42 -2.72 18.77
C MET A 177 10.76 -1.33 18.81
N TYR A 178 10.70 -0.62 17.68
CA TYR A 178 10.15 0.75 17.71
C TYR A 178 8.65 0.74 18.04
N MET A 179 7.92 -0.27 17.58
CA MET A 179 6.47 -0.42 17.83
C MET A 179 6.19 -0.71 19.30
N TRP A 180 6.95 -1.62 19.89
CA TRP A 180 6.80 -1.99 21.31
C TRP A 180 7.19 -0.83 22.23
N MET A 181 8.26 -0.09 21.89
CA MET A 181 8.73 1.02 22.72
C MET A 181 7.76 2.21 22.71
N GLY A 182 7.39 2.72 21.53
CA GLY A 182 6.62 3.97 21.43
C GLY A 182 5.13 3.80 21.14
N GLY A 183 4.62 2.56 21.16
CA GLY A 183 3.24 2.22 20.90
C GLY A 183 2.70 2.76 19.57
N PHE A 184 1.40 3.03 19.53
CA PHE A 184 0.72 3.53 18.33
C PHE A 184 1.23 4.91 17.89
N ARG A 185 1.82 5.70 18.81
CA ARG A 185 2.41 7.00 18.47
C ARG A 185 3.65 6.84 17.61
N SER A 186 4.52 5.87 17.92
CA SER A 186 5.65 5.56 17.06
C SER A 186 5.20 5.06 15.71
N VAL A 187 4.16 4.23 15.66
CA VAL A 187 3.59 3.72 14.40
C VAL A 187 3.13 4.87 13.52
N ILE A 188 2.33 5.81 14.04
CA ILE A 188 1.86 6.96 13.26
C ILE A 188 3.03 7.82 12.76
N ASN A 189 4.03 8.08 13.60
CA ASN A 189 5.19 8.88 13.20
C ASN A 189 6.01 8.17 12.11
N ALA A 190 6.25 6.86 12.24
CA ALA A 190 6.94 6.07 11.23
C ALA A 190 6.17 6.07 9.90
N ASN A 191 4.84 5.90 9.95
CA ASN A 191 3.99 5.93 8.76
C ASN A 191 4.06 7.26 8.02
N ILE A 192 4.23 8.40 8.70
CA ILE A 192 4.37 9.69 8.03
C ILE A 192 5.67 9.75 7.22
N VAL A 193 6.76 9.23 7.77
CA VAL A 193 8.05 9.18 7.08
C VAL A 193 7.96 8.23 5.89
N GLN A 194 7.41 7.04 6.10
CA GLN A 194 7.17 6.05 5.05
C GLN A 194 6.27 6.58 3.94
N PHE A 195 5.24 7.36 4.29
CA PHE A 195 4.38 8.03 3.32
C PHE A 195 5.20 8.94 2.39
N PHE A 196 6.05 9.82 2.93
CA PHE A 196 6.88 10.70 2.10
C PHE A 196 7.91 9.92 1.27
N MET A 197 8.57 8.92 1.86
CA MET A 197 9.52 8.07 1.13
C MET A 197 8.85 7.32 -0.02
N GLY A 198 7.73 6.66 0.24
CA GLY A 198 6.95 5.97 -0.78
C GLY A 198 6.42 6.92 -1.85
N THR A 199 6.01 8.13 -1.46
CA THR A 199 5.53 9.17 -2.40
C THR A 199 6.64 9.53 -3.37
N ILE A 200 7.85 9.78 -2.87
CA ILE A 200 9.02 10.10 -3.69
C ILE A 200 9.32 8.94 -4.64
N ILE A 201 9.35 7.70 -4.15
CA ILE A 201 9.66 6.52 -4.97
C ILE A 201 8.62 6.37 -6.10
N LEU A 202 7.33 6.44 -5.79
CA LEU A 202 6.26 6.30 -6.78
C LEU A 202 6.30 7.44 -7.81
N LEU A 203 6.43 8.69 -7.37
CA LEU A 203 6.48 9.83 -8.28
C LEU A 203 7.70 9.77 -9.20
N VAL A 204 8.90 9.48 -8.66
CA VAL A 204 10.12 9.36 -9.47
C VAL A 204 9.98 8.22 -10.48
N THR A 205 9.45 7.06 -10.07
CA THR A 205 9.26 5.91 -10.96
C THR A 205 8.23 6.21 -12.05
N SER A 206 7.09 6.80 -11.70
CA SER A 206 6.06 7.19 -12.68
C SER A 206 6.53 8.27 -13.66
N ILE A 207 7.34 9.24 -13.20
CA ILE A 207 7.94 10.24 -14.10
C ILE A 207 8.96 9.59 -15.02
N ALA A 208 9.84 8.73 -14.50
CA ALA A 208 10.88 8.07 -15.28
C ALA A 208 10.27 7.20 -16.39
N ILE A 209 9.26 6.39 -16.07
CA ILE A 209 8.59 5.56 -17.07
C ILE A 209 7.78 6.39 -18.07
N PHE A 210 7.19 7.51 -17.63
CA PHE A 210 6.52 8.45 -18.53
C PHE A 210 7.48 9.05 -19.55
N LEU A 211 8.64 9.56 -19.10
CA LEU A 211 9.66 10.11 -19.99
C LEU A 211 10.17 9.05 -20.98
N THR A 212 10.35 7.82 -20.51
CA THR A 212 10.80 6.69 -21.34
C THR A 212 9.75 6.36 -22.41
N ALA A 213 8.49 6.17 -22.01
CA ALA A 213 7.38 5.89 -22.93
C ALA A 213 7.17 7.03 -23.93
N ASN A 214 7.32 8.29 -23.51
CA ASN A 214 7.22 9.45 -24.39
C ASN A 214 8.34 9.48 -25.43
N GLY A 215 9.57 9.16 -25.03
CA GLY A 215 10.71 9.05 -25.95
C GLY A 215 10.49 7.97 -27.01
N ILE A 216 9.98 6.81 -26.60
CA ILE A 216 9.61 5.71 -27.51
C ILE A 216 8.51 6.16 -28.48
N ALA A 217 7.42 6.71 -27.96
CA ALA A 217 6.31 7.19 -28.79
C ALA A 217 6.77 8.21 -29.84
N SER A 218 7.62 9.16 -29.43
CA SER A 218 8.21 10.14 -30.33
C SER A 218 9.09 9.50 -31.41
N ALA A 219 9.87 8.47 -31.08
CA ALA A 219 10.70 7.75 -32.05
C ALA A 219 9.85 7.00 -33.10
N HIS A 220 8.67 6.51 -32.71
CA HIS A 220 7.69 5.90 -33.61
C HIS A 220 6.78 6.92 -34.33
N GLY A 221 7.03 8.23 -34.17
CA GLY A 221 6.22 9.28 -34.81
C GLY A 221 4.77 9.33 -34.33
N THR A 222 4.49 8.85 -33.11
CA THR A 222 3.15 8.76 -32.53
C THR A 222 3.12 9.34 -31.10
N THR A 223 1.96 9.26 -30.46
CA THR A 223 1.79 9.63 -29.05
C THR A 223 1.75 8.39 -28.16
N ILE A 224 1.98 8.56 -26.85
CA ILE A 224 1.78 7.48 -25.87
C ILE A 224 0.39 6.83 -26.06
N TRP A 225 -0.64 7.65 -26.23
CA TRP A 225 -2.00 7.17 -26.44
C TRP A 225 -2.12 6.33 -27.72
N GLY A 226 -1.52 6.79 -28.82
CA GLY A 226 -1.49 6.05 -30.09
C GLY A 226 -0.79 4.70 -29.96
N MET A 227 0.33 4.63 -29.21
CA MET A 227 0.98 3.35 -28.92
C MET A 227 0.07 2.42 -28.11
N LEU A 228 -0.59 2.91 -27.06
CA LEU A 228 -1.48 2.09 -26.24
C LEU A 228 -2.67 1.56 -27.05
N GLN A 229 -3.23 2.35 -27.97
CA GLN A 229 -4.32 1.89 -28.84
C GLN A 229 -3.92 0.72 -29.74
N ALA A 230 -2.64 0.66 -30.13
CA ALA A 230 -2.09 -0.43 -30.94
C ALA A 230 -1.68 -1.66 -30.10
N GLN A 231 -1.55 -1.52 -28.77
CA GLN A 231 -1.17 -2.62 -27.90
C GLN A 231 -2.37 -3.55 -27.61
N PRO A 232 -2.28 -4.85 -27.93
CA PRO A 232 -3.26 -5.82 -27.49
C PRO A 232 -3.20 -5.97 -25.97
N ILE A 233 -4.28 -6.49 -25.40
CA ILE A 233 -4.29 -6.89 -23.99
C ILE A 233 -3.48 -8.18 -23.89
N VAL A 234 -2.55 -8.25 -22.93
CA VAL A 234 -1.47 -9.25 -22.87
C VAL A 234 -1.93 -10.62 -22.33
N ASN A 235 -3.13 -10.73 -21.75
CA ASN A 235 -3.42 -11.74 -20.73
C ASN A 235 -3.49 -13.22 -21.20
N SER A 236 -2.75 -14.09 -20.50
CA SER A 236 -2.76 -15.57 -20.56
C SER A 236 -3.29 -16.28 -19.30
N LEU A 237 -3.65 -15.54 -18.25
CA LEU A 237 -4.11 -16.06 -16.97
C LEU A 237 -5.59 -15.71 -16.74
N ALA A 238 -6.43 -16.64 -17.19
CA ALA A 238 -7.75 -16.98 -16.64
C ALA A 238 -8.84 -15.89 -16.49
N TYR A 239 -9.06 -14.98 -17.45
CA TYR A 239 -10.28 -14.14 -17.42
C TYR A 239 -10.77 -13.81 -18.85
N PRO A 240 -12.08 -13.81 -19.16
CA PRO A 240 -12.54 -13.56 -20.52
C PRO A 240 -12.43 -12.07 -20.84
N VAL A 241 -11.30 -11.71 -21.45
CA VAL A 241 -11.07 -10.43 -22.12
C VAL A 241 -11.73 -10.49 -23.49
N ASP A 242 -12.39 -9.40 -23.88
CA ASP A 242 -12.95 -9.22 -25.20
C ASP A 242 -11.81 -8.99 -26.19
N ALA A 243 -11.53 -9.98 -27.05
CA ALA A 243 -10.42 -9.95 -27.99
C ALA A 243 -10.50 -8.81 -29.03
N ALA A 244 -11.67 -8.18 -29.19
CA ALA A 244 -11.83 -6.99 -30.04
C ALA A 244 -11.35 -5.70 -29.36
N LYS A 245 -11.00 -5.74 -28.08
CA LYS A 245 -10.60 -4.57 -27.28
C LYS A 245 -9.10 -4.55 -27.05
N ASN A 246 -8.57 -3.34 -26.91
CA ASN A 246 -7.14 -3.05 -26.76
C ASN A 246 -6.82 -2.50 -25.36
N SER A 247 -5.55 -2.21 -25.09
CA SER A 247 -5.10 -1.75 -23.76
C SER A 247 -5.74 -0.43 -23.28
N THR A 248 -6.31 0.38 -24.19
CA THR A 248 -7.04 1.62 -23.83
C THR A 248 -8.50 1.39 -23.49
N SER A 249 -9.01 0.17 -23.66
CA SER A 249 -10.42 -0.13 -23.43
C SER A 249 -10.71 -0.29 -21.95
N PHE A 250 -11.44 0.67 -21.37
CA PHE A 250 -11.78 0.65 -19.94
C PHE A 250 -12.69 -0.52 -19.55
N PHE A 251 -13.53 -1.00 -20.48
CA PHE A 251 -14.41 -2.15 -20.29
C PHE A 251 -14.00 -3.32 -21.19
N ALA A 252 -12.78 -3.82 -21.02
CA ALA A 252 -12.24 -4.89 -21.85
C ALA A 252 -12.73 -6.31 -21.50
N PHE A 253 -13.70 -6.46 -20.61
CA PHE A 253 -14.23 -7.76 -20.20
C PHE A 253 -15.41 -8.20 -21.08
N VAL A 254 -15.53 -9.52 -21.32
CA VAL A 254 -16.66 -10.10 -22.07
C VAL A 254 -17.99 -9.98 -21.30
N SER A 255 -17.94 -9.98 -19.97
CA SER A 255 -19.13 -9.88 -19.11
C SER A 255 -18.88 -9.00 -17.88
N LEU A 256 -19.93 -8.28 -17.46
CA LEU A 256 -19.97 -7.52 -16.20
C LEU A 256 -19.87 -8.42 -14.96
N SER A 257 -20.04 -9.73 -15.09
CA SER A 257 -19.87 -10.67 -13.97
C SER A 257 -18.47 -10.55 -13.34
N PHE A 258 -17.42 -10.32 -14.14
CA PHE A 258 -16.06 -10.19 -13.63
C PHE A 258 -15.87 -9.02 -12.65
N PRO A 259 -16.07 -7.75 -13.06
CA PRO A 259 -15.90 -6.64 -12.14
C PRO A 259 -16.85 -6.74 -10.94
N LEU A 260 -18.05 -7.31 -11.10
CA LEU A 260 -18.98 -7.52 -9.99
C LEU A 260 -18.47 -8.56 -8.97
N ILE A 261 -17.93 -9.69 -9.42
CA ILE A 261 -17.36 -10.72 -8.53
C ILE A 261 -16.17 -10.13 -7.76
N VAL A 262 -15.28 -9.42 -8.46
CA VAL A 262 -14.14 -8.74 -7.84
C VAL A 262 -14.61 -7.74 -6.79
N MET A 263 -15.60 -6.90 -7.13
CA MET A 263 -16.15 -5.93 -6.18
C MET A 263 -16.77 -6.59 -4.96
N LEU A 264 -17.57 -7.64 -5.15
CA LEU A 264 -18.20 -8.38 -4.06
C LEU A 264 -17.17 -9.06 -3.16
N GLY A 265 -16.07 -9.56 -3.73
CA GLY A 265 -14.99 -10.20 -2.98
C GLY A 265 -14.12 -9.22 -2.20
N LEU A 266 -13.74 -8.09 -2.80
CA LEU A 266 -12.73 -7.19 -2.23
C LEU A 266 -13.32 -6.04 -1.41
N VAL A 267 -14.40 -5.42 -1.90
CA VAL A 267 -14.93 -4.17 -1.30
C VAL A 267 -15.31 -4.35 0.16
N PRO A 268 -16.07 -5.39 0.57
CA PRO A 268 -16.45 -5.58 1.97
C PRO A 268 -15.25 -5.83 2.88
N GLY A 269 -14.25 -6.60 2.42
CA GLY A 269 -13.05 -6.90 3.19
C GLY A 269 -12.24 -5.64 3.50
N TRP A 270 -11.94 -4.84 2.48
CA TRP A 270 -11.21 -3.58 2.64
C TRP A 270 -12.02 -2.48 3.32
N ALA A 271 -13.34 -2.51 3.17
CA ALA A 271 -14.25 -1.64 3.90
C ALA A 271 -14.30 -1.96 5.41
N ALA A 272 -13.87 -3.15 5.82
CA ALA A 272 -13.86 -3.63 7.21
C ALA A 272 -12.45 -3.89 7.79
N ALA A 273 -11.38 -3.74 7.00
CA ALA A 273 -9.97 -3.72 7.44
C ALA A 273 -9.60 -2.69 8.54
N GLU A 274 -9.23 -3.18 9.73
CA GLU A 274 -8.76 -2.44 10.92
C GLU A 274 -7.88 -1.21 10.70
N ASP A 275 -7.05 -1.19 9.66
CA ASP A 275 -6.06 -0.16 9.35
C ASP A 275 -6.60 1.27 9.40
N PHE A 276 -7.82 1.49 8.92
CA PHE A 276 -8.44 2.80 8.97
C PHE A 276 -9.06 3.10 10.33
N TRP A 277 -9.85 2.17 10.89
CA TRP A 277 -10.69 2.47 12.05
C TRP A 277 -9.81 2.82 13.25
N LEU A 278 -8.71 2.08 13.44
CA LEU A 278 -7.77 2.33 14.53
C LEU A 278 -7.13 3.73 14.42
N LYS A 279 -6.73 4.11 13.21
CA LYS A 279 -6.16 5.45 12.94
C LYS A 279 -7.21 6.56 13.10
N ALA A 280 -8.46 6.30 12.72
CA ALA A 280 -9.58 7.21 12.94
C ALA A 280 -9.90 7.42 14.43
N GLN A 281 -9.70 6.40 15.28
CA GLN A 281 -9.85 6.52 16.74
C GLN A 281 -8.78 7.44 17.36
N ALA A 282 -7.57 7.47 16.79
CA ALA A 282 -6.50 8.36 17.25
C ALA A 282 -6.70 9.84 16.90
N ALA A 283 -7.66 10.18 16.04
CA ALA A 283 -7.96 11.57 15.68
C ALA A 283 -8.48 12.39 16.88
N ARG A 284 -8.11 13.68 16.96
CA ARG A 284 -8.56 14.63 18.00
C ARG A 284 -10.06 14.72 18.15
N THR A 285 -10.74 14.89 17.02
CA THR A 285 -12.20 15.06 16.99
C THR A 285 -12.80 14.20 15.89
N THR A 286 -14.12 14.05 15.91
CA THR A 286 -14.81 13.31 14.86
C THR A 286 -14.73 14.04 13.53
N ARG A 287 -14.61 15.37 13.55
CA ARG A 287 -14.33 16.16 12.36
C ARG A 287 -12.95 15.82 11.80
N GLU A 288 -11.93 15.78 12.66
CA GLU A 288 -10.56 15.41 12.26
C GLU A 288 -10.49 13.98 11.70
N ALA A 289 -11.22 13.03 12.27
CA ALA A 289 -11.28 11.67 11.72
C ALA A 289 -11.90 11.63 10.30
N ARG A 290 -12.99 12.38 10.08
CA ARG A 290 -13.61 12.46 8.75
C ARG A 290 -12.71 13.17 7.74
N LEU A 291 -12.08 14.28 8.14
CA LEU A 291 -11.11 14.97 7.31
C LEU A 291 -9.90 14.09 7.01
N GLY A 292 -9.40 13.34 7.99
CA GLY A 292 -8.32 12.38 7.81
C GLY A 292 -8.68 11.28 6.81
N SER A 293 -9.94 10.83 6.80
CA SER A 293 -10.44 9.92 5.78
C SER A 293 -10.50 10.54 4.39
N LEU A 294 -10.87 11.81 4.28
CA LEU A 294 -10.85 12.51 3.00
C LEU A 294 -9.42 12.68 2.48
N TYR A 295 -8.49 13.04 3.36
CA TYR A 295 -7.07 13.09 3.04
C TYR A 295 -6.53 11.71 2.62
N SER A 296 -6.94 10.64 3.29
CA SER A 296 -6.60 9.27 2.89
C SER A 296 -7.08 8.96 1.47
N ILE A 297 -8.35 9.27 1.14
CA ILE A 297 -8.88 9.09 -0.22
C ILE A 297 -8.02 9.84 -1.23
N LEU A 298 -7.74 11.12 -0.96
CA LEU A 298 -6.95 11.97 -1.85
C LEU A 298 -5.53 11.41 -2.04
N PHE A 299 -4.81 11.16 -0.95
CA PHE A 299 -3.44 10.69 -1.00
C PHE A 299 -3.33 9.36 -1.70
N ASN A 300 -4.13 8.37 -1.32
CA ASN A 300 -4.07 7.08 -1.98
C ASN A 300 -4.43 7.15 -3.46
N THR A 301 -5.44 7.94 -3.84
CA THR A 301 -5.83 8.05 -5.25
C THR A 301 -4.72 8.71 -6.08
N VAL A 302 -4.20 9.85 -5.60
CA VAL A 302 -3.25 10.68 -6.35
C VAL A 302 -1.81 10.17 -6.28
N ILE A 303 -1.41 9.60 -5.15
CA ILE A 303 -0.01 9.23 -4.88
C ILE A 303 0.23 7.73 -5.06
N ILE A 304 -0.78 6.88 -4.87
CA ILE A 304 -0.62 5.42 -4.96
C ILE A 304 -1.26 4.89 -6.23
N VAL A 305 -2.59 4.99 -6.34
CA VAL A 305 -3.37 4.34 -7.39
C VAL A 305 -3.01 4.88 -8.78
N ILE A 306 -3.03 6.20 -8.96
CA ILE A 306 -2.70 6.81 -10.26
C ILE A 306 -1.24 6.50 -10.67
N PRO A 307 -0.22 6.78 -9.82
CA PRO A 307 1.17 6.45 -10.14
C PRO A 307 1.40 4.97 -10.46
N ALA A 308 0.87 4.04 -9.65
CA ALA A 308 1.02 2.60 -9.89
C ALA A 308 0.32 2.14 -11.19
N ALA A 309 -0.88 2.67 -11.46
CA ALA A 309 -1.57 2.39 -12.73
C ALA A 309 -0.82 2.95 -13.95
N ILE A 310 -0.25 4.15 -13.84
CA ILE A 310 0.59 4.73 -14.89
C ILE A 310 1.82 3.86 -15.14
N ILE A 311 2.48 3.38 -14.07
CA ILE A 311 3.65 2.49 -14.20
C ILE A 311 3.26 1.21 -14.95
N GLY A 312 2.13 0.59 -14.61
CA GLY A 312 1.68 -0.63 -15.28
C GLY A 312 1.34 -0.39 -16.76
N ILE A 313 0.51 0.60 -17.05
CA ILE A 313 0.06 0.92 -18.42
C ILE A 313 1.23 1.31 -19.31
N LEU A 314 2.12 2.17 -18.84
CA LEU A 314 3.26 2.62 -19.65
C LEU A 314 4.33 1.51 -19.78
N GLY A 315 4.35 0.54 -18.86
CA GLY A 315 5.13 -0.67 -18.99
C GLY A 315 4.85 -1.44 -20.29
N LEU A 316 3.61 -1.41 -20.80
CA LEU A 316 3.26 -2.03 -22.10
C LEU A 316 4.05 -1.46 -23.26
N ILE A 317 4.28 -0.14 -23.27
CA ILE A 317 5.05 0.54 -24.30
C ILE A 317 6.52 0.16 -24.18
N VAL A 318 7.06 0.19 -22.96
CA VAL A 318 8.48 -0.10 -22.70
C VAL A 318 8.81 -1.57 -23.00
N ARG A 319 7.88 -2.51 -22.73
CA ARG A 319 8.04 -3.93 -23.08
C ARG A 319 8.14 -4.15 -24.59
N GLY A 320 7.46 -3.35 -25.41
CA GLY A 320 7.55 -3.46 -26.87
C GLY A 320 8.99 -3.42 -27.39
N LEU A 321 9.85 -2.60 -26.78
CA LEU A 321 11.29 -2.55 -27.07
C LEU A 321 12.03 -3.84 -26.69
N ALA A 322 11.64 -4.47 -25.57
CA ALA A 322 12.22 -5.73 -25.16
C ALA A 322 11.82 -6.83 -26.15
N GLY A 323 10.59 -6.86 -26.66
CA GLY A 323 10.17 -7.82 -27.69
C GLY A 323 11.00 -7.77 -28.98
N GLU A 324 11.46 -6.59 -29.40
CA GLU A 324 12.32 -6.42 -30.59
C GLU A 324 13.78 -6.83 -30.36
N HIS A 325 14.25 -6.88 -29.11
CA HIS A 325 15.61 -7.30 -28.74
C HIS A 325 15.69 -8.67 -28.02
N VAL A 326 14.58 -9.25 -27.58
CA VAL A 326 14.52 -10.48 -26.75
C VAL A 326 14.32 -11.75 -27.58
N GLY A 327 14.21 -11.66 -28.91
CA GLY A 327 14.39 -12.82 -29.79
C GLY A 327 15.76 -13.52 -29.66
N LEU A 328 16.71 -12.92 -28.92
CA LEU A 328 18.07 -13.42 -28.75
C LEU A 328 18.59 -13.54 -27.30
N ALA A 329 17.80 -13.24 -26.25
CA ALA A 329 18.42 -13.02 -24.92
C ALA A 329 17.74 -13.60 -23.66
N LEU A 330 16.54 -14.17 -23.70
CA LEU A 330 15.95 -14.75 -22.48
C LEU A 330 15.32 -16.11 -22.75
N GLY A 331 16.18 -17.14 -22.70
CA GLY A 331 15.76 -18.45 -22.22
C GLY A 331 15.53 -18.36 -20.71
N PHE A 332 14.26 -18.40 -20.33
CA PHE A 332 13.86 -19.15 -19.15
C PHE A 332 13.56 -20.58 -19.61
#